data_AF-A0A9E1BDW0-F1
#
_entry.id   AF-A0A9E1BDW0-F1
#
_cell.length_a   1.000
_cell.length_b   1.000
_cell.length_c   1.000
_cell.angle_alpha   90.00
_cell.angle_beta   90.00
_cell.angle_gamma   90.00
#
_symmetry.space_group_name_H-M   'P 1'
#
loop_
_entity.id
_entity.type
_entity.pdbx_description
1 polymer ?
#
loop_
_entity_poly.entity_id
_entity_poly.type
_entity_poly.pdbx_seq_one_letter_code
_entity_poly.pdbx_strand_id
1 'polypeptide(L)' 'MKYDNLNHLVRESSSSRRYFLSLPVSMQMALHEHNDYIHTAAELHRRVDAIKAYNRQVQLSEYF' A
#
# COMPACT_ATOMS: atom_id res chain seq x y z
N MET A 1 16.56 5.03 -2.28
CA MET A 1 16.70 3.73 -2.98
C MET A 1 15.40 3.46 -3.71
N LYS A 2 15.46 3.08 -4.98
CA LYS A 2 14.29 2.83 -5.84
C LYS A 2 14.35 1.38 -6.31
N TYR A 3 13.23 0.67 -6.22
CA TYR A 3 13.07 -0.73 -6.63
C TYR A 3 12.14 -0.81 -7.84
N ASP A 4 12.14 -1.95 -8.53
CA ASP A 4 11.36 -2.09 -9.77
C ASP A 4 9.85 -2.06 -9.54
N ASN A 5 9.39 -2.58 -8.40
CA ASN A 5 7.98 -2.64 -8.02
C ASN A 5 7.83 -3.00 -6.53
N LEU A 6 6.57 -3.11 -6.08
CA LEU A 6 6.23 -3.44 -4.69
C LEU A 6 6.85 -4.77 -4.27
N ASN A 7 6.77 -5.81 -5.09
CA ASN A 7 7.34 -7.11 -4.79
C ASN A 7 8.86 -7.03 -4.57
N HIS A 8 9.57 -6.33 -5.45
CA HIS A 8 11.01 -6.13 -5.31
C HIS A 8 11.34 -5.32 -4.03
N LEU A 9 10.59 -4.26 -3.75
CA LEU A 9 10.72 -3.47 -2.52
C LEU A 9 10.50 -4.31 -1.25
N VAL A 10 9.43 -5.09 -1.19
CA VAL A 10 9.08 -5.95 -0.04
C VAL A 10 10.09 -7.08 0.13
N ARG A 11 10.68 -7.57 -0.96
CA ARG A 11 11.73 -8.60 -0.91
C ARG A 11 13.05 -8.04 -0.40
N GLU A 12 13.52 -6.89 -0.86
CA GLU A 12 14.86 -6.40 -0.50
C GLU A 12 14.87 -5.52 0.76
N SER A 13 13.77 -4.82 1.06
CA SER A 13 13.69 -3.90 2.21
C SER A 13 12.97 -4.54 3.41
N SER A 14 13.72 -4.85 4.46
CA SER A 14 13.17 -5.48 5.67
C SER A 14 12.14 -4.59 6.39
N SER A 15 12.34 -3.28 6.43
CA SER A 15 11.39 -2.34 7.05
C SER A 15 10.11 -2.21 6.24
N SER A 16 10.21 -2.12 4.91
CA SER A 16 9.06 -2.09 4.02
C SER A 16 8.27 -3.39 4.07
N ARG A 17 8.96 -4.54 4.17
CA ARG A 17 8.33 -5.85 4.35
C ARG A 17 7.54 -5.93 5.65
N ARG A 18 8.15 -5.56 6.78
CA ARG A 18 7.48 -5.56 8.09
C ARG A 18 6.25 -4.66 8.08
N TYR A 19 6.36 -3.47 7.48
CA TYR A 19 5.23 -2.57 7.34
C TYR A 19 4.12 -3.18 6.48
N PHE A 20 4.44 -3.67 5.29
CA PHE A 20 3.48 -4.29 4.38
C PHE A 20 2.71 -5.45 5.04
N LEU A 21 3.43 -6.36 5.72
CA LEU A 21 2.82 -7.51 6.41
C LEU A 21 2.00 -7.14 7.64
N SER A 22 2.20 -5.94 8.21
CA SER A 22 1.37 -5.44 9.31
C SER A 22 0.01 -4.89 8.86
N LEU A 23 -0.17 -4.69 7.54
CA LEU A 23 -1.43 -4.19 6.98
C LEU A 23 -2.47 -5.31 6.89
N PRO A 24 -3.77 -5.00 6.97
CA PRO A 24 -4.83 -5.98 6.70
C PRO A 24 -4.69 -6.62 5.31
N VAL A 25 -5.12 -7.87 5.15
CA VAL A 25 -5.01 -8.60 3.87
C VAL A 25 -5.67 -7.85 2.72
N SER A 26 -6.84 -7.25 2.93
CA SER A 26 -7.52 -6.45 1.91
C SER A 26 -6.66 -5.28 1.42
N MET A 27 -5.91 -4.65 2.32
CA MET A 27 -4.99 -3.58 1.97
C MET A 27 -3.74 -4.12 1.25
N GLN A 28 -3.24 -5.28 1.64
CA GLN A 28 -2.16 -5.96 0.92
C GLN A 28 -2.56 -6.27 -0.53
N MET A 29 -3.76 -6.79 -0.74
CA MET A 29 -4.30 -7.06 -2.09
C MET A 29 -4.44 -5.78 -2.92
N ALA A 30 -5.04 -4.72 -2.37
CA ALA A 30 -5.18 -3.45 -3.07
C ALA A 30 -3.83 -2.81 -3.42
N LEU A 31 -2.79 -3.01 -2.61
CA LEU A 31 -1.44 -2.56 -2.93
C LEU A 31 -0.80 -3.38 -4.05
N HIS A 32 -1.06 -4.69 -4.10
CA HIS A 32 -0.59 -5.57 -5.18
C HIS A 32 -1.22 -5.23 -6.54
N GLU A 33 -2.47 -4.77 -6.58
CA GLU A 33 -3.09 -4.23 -7.81
C GLU A 33 -2.32 -3.03 -8.38
N HIS A 34 -1.53 -2.36 -7.54
CA HIS A 34 -0.70 -1.22 -7.89
C HIS A 34 0.80 -1.53 -7.82
N ASN A 35 1.18 -2.81 -7.90
CA ASN A 35 2.56 -3.29 -7.74
C ASN A 35 3.58 -2.46 -8.53
N ASP A 36 3.29 -2.20 -9.79
CA ASP A 36 4.22 -1.56 -10.74
C ASP A 36 4.43 -0.06 -10.49
N TYR A 37 3.67 0.55 -9.58
CA TYR A 37 3.73 1.98 -9.26
C TYR A 37 4.35 2.27 -7.88
N ILE A 38 4.76 1.25 -7.14
CA ILE A 38 5.32 1.40 -5.80
C ILE A 38 6.78 0.95 -5.85
N HIS A 39 7.70 1.91 -5.89
CA HIS A 39 9.13 1.66 -6.03
C HIS A 39 9.91 1.99 -4.75
N THR A 40 9.27 2.67 -3.80
CA THR A 40 9.92 3.17 -2.59
C THR A 40 9.03 3.00 -1.37
N ALA A 41 9.64 2.99 -0.18
CA ALA A 41 8.88 2.97 1.08
C ALA A 41 7.93 4.17 1.21
N ALA A 42 8.36 5.35 0.75
CA ALA A 42 7.52 6.55 0.78
C ALA A 42 6.27 6.41 -0.11
N GLU A 43 6.41 5.84 -1.31
CA GLU A 43 5.27 5.55 -2.19
C GLU A 43 4.33 4.49 -1.59
N LEU A 44 4.88 3.48 -0.92
CA LEU A 44 4.09 2.47 -0.20
C LEU A 44 3.22 3.14 0.88
N HIS A 45 3.79 3.99 1.73
CA HIS A 45 3.04 4.73 2.76
C HIS A 45 1.97 5.64 2.14
N ARG A 46 2.33 6.44 1.13
CA ARG A 46 1.38 7.32 0.44
C ARG A 46 0.21 6.57 -0.17
N ARG A 47 0.47 5.38 -0.76
CA ARG A 47 -0.59 4.57 -1.35
C ARG A 47 -1.53 4.01 -0.29
N VAL A 48 -0.98 3.55 0.84
CA VAL A 48 -1.77 3.12 2.00
C VAL A 48 -2.70 4.25 2.47
N ASP A 49 -2.18 5.45 2.64
CA ASP A 49 -2.95 6.59 3.11
C ASP A 49 -4.04 7.00 2.11
N ALA A 50 -3.75 6.96 0.80
CA ALA A 50 -4.72 7.23 -0.25
C ALA A 50 -5.88 6.22 -0.24
N ILE A 51 -5.59 4.91 -0.12
CA ILE A 51 -6.62 3.87 -0.06
C ILE A 51 -7.47 4.03 1.21
N LYS A 52 -6.85 4.34 2.36
CA LYS A 52 -7.59 4.59 3.61
C LYS A 52 -8.52 5.79 3.50
N ALA A 53 -8.05 6.89 2.91
CA ALA A 53 -8.85 8.10 2.71
C ALA A 53 -10.04 7.82 1.78
N TYR A 54 -9.81 7.11 0.68
CA TYR A 54 -10.87 6.69 -0.24
C TYR A 54 -11.91 5.81 0.46
N ASN A 55 -11.49 4.73 1.14
CA ASN A 55 -12.40 3.83 1.83
C ASN A 55 -13.25 4.55 2.87
N ARG A 56 -12.65 5.50 3.61
CA ARG A 56 -13.38 6.32 4.58
C ARG A 56 -14.44 7.20 3.90
N GLN A 57 -14.13 7.79 2.75
CA GLN A 57 -15.09 8.61 2.00
C GLN A 57 -16.24 7.77 1.44
N VAL A 58 -15.95 6.60 0.88
CA VAL A 58 -16.97 5.65 0.40
C VAL A 58 -17.91 5.25 1.54
N GLN A 59 -17.35 4.84 2.68
CA GLN A 59 -18.15 4.50 3.86
C GLN A 59 -19.07 5.66 4.25
N LEU A 60 -18.56 6.89 4.33
CA LEU A 60 -19.39 8.05 4.67
C LEU A 60 -20.51 8.27 3.64
N SER A 61 -20.25 8.10 2.35
CA SER A 61 -21.28 8.27 1.31
C SER A 61 -22.38 7.20 1.37
N GLU A 62 -22.09 6.01 1.88
CA GLU A 62 -23.09 4.94 2.04
C GLU A 62 -24.01 5.17 3.25
N TYR A 63 -23.63 6.07 4.18
CA TYR A 63 -24.43 6.43 5.35
C TYR A 63 -25.40 7.61 5.13
N PHE A 64 -25.26 8.36 4.04
CA PHE A 64 -26.09 9.54 3.71
C PHE A 64 -27.00 9.27 2.51
#